data_AF-A0A939VYI4-F1
#
_entry.id   AF-A0A939VYI4-F1
#
_cell.length_a   1.000
_cell.length_b   1.000
_cell.length_c   1.000
_cell.angle_alpha   90.00
_cell.angle_beta   90.00
_cell.angle_gamma   90.00
#
_symmetry.space_group_name_H-M   'P 1'
#
loop_
_entity.id
_entity.type
_entity.pdbx_description
1 polymer ?
#
loop_
_entity_poly.entity_id
_entity_poly.type
_entity_poly.pdbx_seq_one_letter_code
_entity_poly.pdbx_strand_id
1 'polypeptide(L)' 'GTATMEFAKSYYKDWKKFTLVTPADKNQNVKFYTEKCGFRIDGFEMDSGVKVARFVLKRD' A
#
# COMPACT_ATOMS: atom_id res chain seq x y z
N GLY A 1 5.05 -0.16 11.28
CA GLY A 1 4.07 -0.11 10.17
C GLY A 1 3.23 1.14 10.26
N THR A 2 2.22 1.17 11.13
CA THR A 2 1.21 2.24 11.15
C THR A 2 1.80 3.62 11.45
N ALA A 3 2.63 3.74 12.49
CA ALA A 3 3.26 5.01 12.85
C ALA A 3 4.10 5.61 11.70
N THR A 4 4.84 4.77 10.97
CA THR A 4 5.61 5.18 9.78
C THR A 4 4.70 5.69 8.66
N MET A 5 3.54 5.06 8.47
CA MET A 5 2.58 5.48 7.45
C MET A 5 1.90 6.81 7.81
N GLU A 6 1.52 6.98 9.08
CA GLU A 6 0.94 8.23 9.58
C GLU A 6 1.97 9.37 9.52
N PHE A 7 3.24 9.09 9.84
CA PHE A 7 4.33 10.04 9.65
C PHE A 7 4.52 10.42 8.17
N ALA A 8 4.52 9.46 7.25
CA ALA A 8 4.66 9.77 5.83
C ALA A 8 3.51 10.68 5.33
N LYS A 9 2.27 10.41 5.75
CA LYS A 9 1.11 11.24 5.41
C LYS A 9 1.21 12.66 5.98
N SER A 10 1.73 12.81 7.21
CA SER A 10 1.88 14.12 7.85
C SER A 10 3.07 14.92 7.32
N TYR A 11 4.13 14.24 6.91
CA TYR A 11 5.33 14.83 6.34
C TYR A 11 5.07 15.38 4.92
N TYR A 12 4.45 14.57 4.04
CA TYR A 12 4.14 14.99 2.66
C TYR A 12 2.80 15.73 2.58
N LYS A 13 2.71 16.95 3.12
CA LYS A 13 1.44 17.68 3.30
C LYS A 13 0.53 17.82 2.06
N ASP A 14 1.06 17.75 0.85
CA ASP A 14 0.31 17.88 -0.42
C ASP A 14 0.27 16.57 -1.23
N TRP A 15 0.45 15.42 -0.58
CA TRP A 15 0.36 14.13 -1.24
C TRP A 15 -1.05 13.92 -1.83
N LYS A 16 -1.10 13.52 -3.10
CA LYS A 16 -2.35 13.16 -3.80
C LYS A 16 -2.57 11.66 -3.85
N LYS A 17 -1.47 10.91 -3.94
CA LYS A 17 -1.49 9.45 -4.11
C LYS A 17 -0.23 8.83 -3.49
N PHE A 18 -0.41 7.77 -2.73
CA PHE A 18 0.64 6.82 -2.40
C PHE A 18 0.39 5.50 -3.14
N THR A 19 1.47 4.87 -3.59
CA THR A 19 1.47 3.53 -4.15
C THR A 19 2.50 2.67 -3.47
N LEU A 20 2.19 1.39 -3.28
CA LEU A 20 3.14 0.39 -2.81
C LEU A 20 2.87 -0.94 -3.50
N VAL A 21 3.88 -1.81 -3.47
CA VAL A 21 3.83 -3.16 -4.03
C VAL A 21 4.31 -4.15 -2.96
N THR A 22 3.63 -5.29 -2.82
CA THR A 22 4.05 -6.38 -1.94
C THR A 22 3.75 -7.73 -2.58
N PRO A 23 4.51 -8.80 -2.31
CA PRO A 23 4.14 -10.14 -2.75
C PRO A 23 2.71 -10.50 -2.30
N ALA A 24 1.91 -11.00 -3.24
CA ALA A 24 0.48 -11.24 -3.04
C ALA A 24 0.20 -12.35 -2.03
N ASP A 25 1.16 -13.25 -1.80
CA ASP A 25 1.11 -14.34 -0.84
C ASP A 25 1.42 -13.91 0.60
N LYS A 26 1.95 -12.70 0.81
CA LYS A 26 2.20 -12.12 2.14
C LYS A 26 0.90 -11.57 2.74
N ASN A 27 -0.04 -12.46 3.04
CA ASN A 27 -1.39 -12.15 3.53
C ASN A 27 -1.42 -11.16 4.71
N GLN A 28 -0.44 -11.21 5.62
CA GLN A 28 -0.33 -10.27 6.74
C GLN A 28 -0.10 -8.82 6.27
N ASN A 29 0.75 -8.63 5.25
CA ASN A 29 1.02 -7.32 4.66
C ASN A 29 -0.20 -6.81 3.90
N VAL A 30 -0.83 -7.67 3.11
CA VAL A 30 -2.05 -7.34 2.36
C VAL A 30 -3.12 -6.81 3.33
N LYS A 31 -3.43 -7.57 4.39
CA LYS A 31 -4.41 -7.14 5.42
C LYS A 31 -3.99 -5.86 6.13
N PHE A 32 -2.71 -5.75 6.50
CA PHE A 32 -2.22 -4.55 7.16
C PHE A 32 -2.44 -3.29 6.29
N TYR A 33 -2.07 -3.33 5.01
CA TYR A 33 -2.22 -2.17 4.13
C TYR A 33 -3.70 -1.84 3.84
N THR A 34 -4.55 -2.85 3.65
CA THR A 34 -5.98 -2.62 3.35
C THR A 34 -6.79 -2.22 4.57
N GLU A 35 -6.62 -2.91 5.69
CA GLU A 35 -7.48 -2.75 6.87
C GLU A 35 -6.94 -1.68 7.84
N LYS A 36 -5.61 -1.55 7.98
CA LYS A 36 -5.01 -0.63 8.96
C LYS A 36 -4.52 0.68 8.34
N CYS A 37 -4.07 0.68 7.07
CA CYS A 37 -3.53 1.88 6.43
C CYS A 37 -4.49 2.56 5.45
N GLY A 38 -5.60 1.91 5.10
CA GLY A 38 -6.64 2.44 4.22
C GLY A 38 -6.34 2.35 2.72
N PHE A 39 -5.31 1.59 2.32
CA PHE A 39 -5.03 1.37 0.91
C PHE A 39 -6.09 0.48 0.26
N ARG A 40 -6.34 0.69 -1.03
CA ARG A 40 -7.10 -0.23 -1.88
C ARG A 40 -6.14 -1.03 -2.76
N ILE A 41 -6.51 -2.25 -3.11
CA ILE A 41 -5.78 -3.02 -4.12
C ILE A 41 -6.15 -2.46 -5.49
N ASP A 42 -5.15 -1.99 -6.23
CA ASP A 42 -5.27 -1.47 -7.60
C ASP A 42 -5.20 -2.59 -8.63
N GLY A 43 -4.45 -3.66 -8.31
CA GLY A 43 -4.35 -4.85 -9.16
C GLY A 43 -3.28 -5.83 -8.69
N PHE A 44 -3.12 -6.90 -9.46
CA PHE A 44 -2.04 -7.88 -9.29
C PHE A 44 -1.23 -7.99 -10.58
N GLU A 45 0.08 -8.15 -10.44
CA GLU A 45 0.99 -8.33 -11.57
C GLU A 45 2.06 -9.36 -11.26
N MET A 46 2.69 -9.92 -12.29
CA MET A 46 3.88 -10.75 -12.13
C MET A 46 5.11 -9.85 -12.21
N ASP A 47 5.92 -9.84 -11.15
CA ASP A 47 7.21 -9.16 -11.11
C ASP A 47 8.31 -10.18 -10.84
N SER A 48 9.18 -10.40 -11.82
CA SER A 48 10.36 -11.27 -11.70
C SER A 48 10.04 -12.69 -11.19
N GLY A 49 8.89 -13.24 -11.59
CA GLY A 49 8.42 -14.57 -11.19
C GLY A 49 7.60 -14.60 -9.89
N VAL A 50 7.43 -13.47 -9.21
CA VAL A 50 6.61 -13.34 -8.00
C VAL A 50 5.31 -12.61 -8.35
N LYS A 51 4.16 -13.17 -7.93
CA LYS A 51 2.89 -12.44 -8.02
C LYS A 51 2.86 -11.37 -6.94
N VAL A 52 2.73 -10.10 -7.34
CA VAL A 52 2.66 -8.97 -6.42
C VAL A 52 1.30 -8.29 -6.48
N ALA A 53 0.87 -7.71 -5.36
CA ALA A 53 -0.30 -6.85 -5.25
C ALA A 53 0.17 -5.39 -5.27
N ARG A 54 -0.45 -4.59 -6.14
CA ARG A 54 -0.26 -3.15 -6.19
C ARG A 54 -1.38 -2.49 -5.40
N PHE A 55 -1.03 -1.54 -4.55
CA PHE A 55 -1.97 -0.81 -3.72
C PHE A 55 -1.93 0.67 -4.01
N VAL A 56 -3.07 1.33 -3.81
CA VAL A 56 -3.23 2.76 -3.96
C VAL A 56 -3.96 3.35 -2.75
N LEU A 57 -3.43 4.44 -2.24
CA LEU A 57 -4.11 5.33 -1.30
C LEU A 57 -4.19 6.70 -1.97
N LYS A 58 -5.39 7.26 -2.08
CA LYS A 58 -5.62 8.61 -2.59
C LYS A 58 -6.12 9.50 -1.46
N ARG A 59 -5.76 10.78 -1.53
CA ARG A 59 -6.35 11.81 -0.69
C ARG A 59 -7.48 12.43 -1.48
N ASP A 60 -8.68 12.42 -0.90
CA ASP A 60 -9.84 13.13 -1.47
C ASP A 60 -9.65 14.65 -1.41
#